data_AF-A0A257PGV3-F1
#
_entry.id   AF-A0A257PGV3-F1
#
_cell.length_a   1.000
_cell.length_b   1.000
_cell.length_c   1.000
_cell.angle_alpha   90.00
_cell.angle_beta   90.00
_cell.angle_gamma   90.00
#
_symmetry.space_group_name_H-M   'P 1'
#
loop_
_entity.id
_entity.type
_entity.pdbx_description
1 polymer ?
#
loop_
_entity_poly.entity_id
_entity_poly.type
_entity_poly.pdbx_seq_one_letter_code
_entity_poly.pdbx_strand_id
1 'polypeptide(L)'
;MSYTPDGSGAGGGDNISMSCTTFPAATTWLEEPSASPPVMAGLYTAQVIGSSGEEIYTDDLGRIQVKFPADNQGDITAEKTI
;
A
#
# COMPACT_ATOMS: atom_id res chain seq x y z
N MET A 1 -17.53 29.99 13.15
CA MET A 1 -18.65 30.67 13.84
C MET A 1 -18.30 30.73 15.32
N SER A 2 -18.16 31.92 15.90
CA SER A 2 -17.94 32.10 17.35
C SER A 2 -19.25 32.52 18.00
N TYR A 3 -19.72 31.73 18.96
CA TYR A 3 -20.87 32.04 19.82
C TYR A 3 -20.35 32.53 21.18
N THR A 4 -20.80 33.70 21.61
CA THR A 4 -20.46 34.27 22.93
C THR A 4 -21.72 34.28 23.79
N PRO A 5 -21.83 33.46 24.85
CA PRO A 5 -22.98 33.51 25.76
C PRO A 5 -22.90 34.74 26.65
N ASP A 6 -24.04 35.44 26.78
CA ASP A 6 -24.30 36.47 27.80
C ASP A 6 -24.48 35.77 29.16
N GLY A 7 -23.49 35.90 30.04
CA GLY A 7 -23.52 35.29 31.36
C GLY A 7 -22.50 35.92 32.28
N SER A 8 -22.96 36.84 33.13
CA SER A 8 -22.16 37.49 34.18
C SER A 8 -21.93 36.52 35.35
N GLY A 9 -20.82 35.80 35.34
CA GLY A 9 -20.37 34.95 36.45
C GLY A 9 -18.85 34.93 36.53
N ALA A 10 -18.29 35.21 37.72
CA ALA A 10 -16.85 35.11 37.97
C ALA A 10 -16.41 33.63 37.94
N GLY A 11 -16.08 33.15 36.76
CA GLY A 11 -15.49 31.83 36.51
C GLY A 11 -14.77 31.92 35.17
N GLY A 12 -13.46 31.67 35.15
CA GLY A 12 -12.67 31.74 33.92
C GLY A 12 -13.25 30.81 32.87
N GLY A 13 -13.88 31.38 31.84
CA GLY A 13 -14.50 30.61 30.77
C GLY A 13 -13.44 29.91 29.94
N ASP A 14 -13.55 28.57 29.85
CA ASP A 14 -12.67 27.76 29.02
C ASP A 14 -12.95 28.05 27.54
N ASN A 15 -11.92 28.44 26.80
CA ASN A 15 -12.02 28.71 25.38
C ASN A 15 -11.93 27.40 24.59
N ILE A 16 -12.99 27.06 23.86
CA ILE A 16 -13.01 25.90 22.96
C ILE A 16 -12.98 26.40 21.52
N SER A 17 -11.95 26.00 20.77
CA SER A 17 -11.83 26.29 19.35
C SER A 17 -11.91 25.00 18.55
N MET A 18 -12.65 25.02 17.44
CA MET A 18 -12.78 23.90 16.51
C MET A 18 -12.73 24.41 15.08
N SER A 19 -12.04 23.66 14.21
CA SER A 19 -12.00 23.89 12.77
C SER A 19 -12.42 22.62 12.05
N CYS A 20 -13.11 22.74 10.91
CA CYS A 20 -13.48 21.60 10.08
C CYS A 20 -13.27 21.96 8.60
N THR A 21 -12.90 20.95 7.82
CA THR A 21 -12.74 21.03 6.37
C THR A 21 -13.84 20.19 5.73
N THR A 22 -14.49 20.72 4.69
CA THR A 22 -15.63 20.05 4.02
C THR A 22 -15.35 19.90 2.53
N PHE A 23 -16.04 18.96 1.89
CA PHE A 23 -15.96 18.70 0.45
C PHE A 23 -17.37 18.45 -0.13
N PRO A 24 -17.57 18.58 -1.45
CA PRO A 24 -18.89 18.42 -2.06
C PRO A 24 -19.48 17.02 -1.86
N ALA A 25 -20.75 16.94 -1.45
CA ALA A 25 -21.42 15.67 -1.14
C ALA A 25 -21.57 14.73 -2.34
N ALA A 26 -21.54 15.27 -3.57
CA ALA A 26 -21.61 14.47 -4.79
C ALA A 26 -20.28 13.80 -5.17
N THR A 27 -19.18 14.18 -4.52
CA THR A 27 -17.84 13.63 -4.79
C THR A 27 -17.57 12.44 -3.89
N THR A 28 -17.18 11.31 -4.48
CA THR A 28 -16.70 10.15 -3.72
C THR A 28 -15.38 10.49 -3.03
N TRP A 29 -15.32 10.29 -1.71
CA TRP A 29 -14.08 10.45 -0.94
C TRP A 29 -13.07 9.36 -1.31
N LEU A 30 -11.84 9.78 -1.61
CA LEU A 30 -10.69 8.91 -1.76
C LEU A 30 -9.58 9.46 -0.88
N GLU A 31 -8.97 8.59 -0.08
CA GLU A 31 -7.80 8.97 0.70
C GLU A 31 -6.64 9.30 -0.26
N GLU A 32 -5.89 10.34 0.09
CA GLU A 32 -4.65 10.60 -0.62
C GLU A 32 -3.69 9.41 -0.42
N PRO A 33 -2.95 8.99 -1.46
CA PRO A 33 -1.94 7.95 -1.31
C PRO A 33 -0.88 8.41 -0.31
N SER A 34 -0.99 7.94 0.92
CA SER A 34 -0.08 8.33 2.01
C SER A 34 1.25 7.56 1.97
N ALA A 35 1.25 6.38 1.35
CA ALA A 35 2.42 5.54 1.23
C ALA A 35 3.17 5.80 -0.08
N SER A 36 4.50 5.94 0.02
CA SER A 36 5.36 5.88 -1.16
C SER A 36 5.25 4.50 -1.81
N PRO A 37 5.27 4.39 -3.15
CA PRO A 37 5.32 3.11 -3.82
C PRO A 37 6.57 2.33 -3.37
N PRO A 38 6.49 0.98 -3.28
CA PRO A 38 7.65 0.16 -2.97
C PRO A 38 8.67 0.26 -4.10
N VAL A 39 9.94 0.52 -3.73
CA VAL A 39 11.03 0.69 -4.70
C VAL A 39 11.97 -0.51 -4.62
N MET A 40 12.27 -1.09 -5.77
CA MET A 40 13.38 -2.03 -5.95
C MET A 40 14.67 -1.22 -6.13
N ALA A 41 15.44 -1.06 -5.05
CA ALA A 41 16.57 -0.13 -5.01
C ALA A 41 17.79 -0.59 -5.85
N GLY A 42 17.75 -1.77 -6.46
CA GLY A 42 18.85 -2.29 -7.26
C GLY A 42 18.54 -3.63 -7.92
N LEU A 43 19.61 -4.33 -8.29
CA LEU A 43 19.55 -5.68 -8.86
C LEU A 43 19.49 -6.72 -7.74
N TYR A 44 18.69 -7.77 -7.95
CA TYR A 44 18.53 -8.87 -7.00
C TYR A 44 18.87 -10.19 -7.68
N THR A 45 19.37 -11.12 -6.89
CA THR A 45 19.56 -12.51 -7.32
C THR A 45 18.26 -13.29 -7.17
N ALA A 46 18.08 -14.30 -8.01
CA ALA A 46 16.92 -15.18 -7.99
C ALA A 46 17.32 -16.59 -8.43
N GLN A 47 16.57 -17.60 -7.98
CA GLN A 47 16.75 -18.98 -8.39
C GLN A 47 15.89 -19.26 -9.62
N VAL A 48 16.46 -19.85 -10.66
CA VAL A 48 15.70 -20.28 -11.84
C VAL A 48 14.81 -21.46 -11.45
N ILE A 49 13.53 -21.39 -11.81
CA ILE A 49 12.54 -22.45 -11.56
C ILE A 49 11.98 -22.95 -12.89
N GLY A 50 11.58 -24.22 -12.93
CA GLY A 50 10.99 -24.89 -14.10
C GLY A 50 9.99 -25.97 -13.67
N SER A 51 9.36 -26.62 -14.64
CA SER A 51 8.53 -27.81 -14.39
C SER A 51 9.36 -28.95 -13.81
N SER A 52 8.71 -29.83 -13.04
CA SER A 52 9.42 -30.95 -12.40
C SER A 52 9.98 -31.90 -13.47
N GLY A 53 11.28 -32.15 -13.43
CA GLY A 53 11.97 -33.07 -14.34
C GLY A 53 12.57 -32.42 -15.60
N GLU A 54 12.48 -31.10 -15.73
CA GLU A 54 13.09 -30.36 -16.85
C GLU A 54 14.21 -29.45 -16.37
N GLU A 55 15.44 -29.66 -16.88
CA GLU A 55 16.62 -28.86 -16.48
C GLU A 55 16.64 -27.46 -17.12
N ILE A 56 16.03 -27.31 -18.30
CA ILE A 56 16.02 -26.07 -19.07
C ILE A 56 14.57 -25.74 -19.42
N TYR A 57 13.97 -24.79 -18.71
CA TYR A 57 12.60 -24.34 -18.93
C TYR A 57 12.58 -22.93 -19.54
N THR A 58 12.07 -22.82 -20.76
CA THR A 58 12.05 -21.56 -21.53
C THR A 58 10.81 -21.49 -22.42
N ASP A 59 10.25 -20.28 -22.55
CA ASP A 59 9.16 -19.96 -23.48
C ASP A 59 9.67 -19.74 -24.92
N ASP A 60 8.78 -19.61 -25.90
CA ASP A 60 9.10 -19.34 -27.32
C ASP A 60 9.94 -18.06 -27.52
N LEU A 61 9.88 -17.15 -26.55
CA LEU A 61 10.62 -15.90 -26.50
C LEU A 61 11.93 -15.99 -25.70
N GLY A 62 12.34 -17.16 -25.22
CA GLY A 62 13.56 -17.35 -24.43
C GLY A 62 13.46 -16.87 -22.98
N ARG A 63 12.24 -16.70 -22.44
CA ARG A 63 12.03 -16.21 -21.07
C ARG A 63 12.10 -17.35 -20.07
N ILE A 64 12.63 -17.06 -18.88
CA ILE A 64 12.73 -18.01 -17.76
C ILE A 64 11.87 -17.53 -16.58
N GLN A 65 11.43 -18.48 -15.75
CA GLN A 65 10.77 -18.19 -14.47
C GLN A 65 11.81 -18.22 -13.35
N VAL A 66 11.64 -17.33 -12.37
CA VAL A 66 12.58 -17.22 -11.24
C VAL A 66 11.85 -17.04 -9.91
N LYS A 67 12.46 -17.55 -8.84
CA LYS A 67 12.04 -17.34 -7.44
C LYS A 67 13.00 -16.39 -6.73
N PHE A 68 12.47 -15.35 -6.10
CA PHE A 68 13.27 -14.46 -5.26
C PHE A 68 13.48 -15.05 -3.85
N PRO A 69 14.62 -14.79 -3.20
CA PRO A 69 14.87 -15.25 -1.83
C PRO A 69 13.89 -14.72 -0.79
N ALA A 70 13.29 -13.55 -1.04
CA ALA A 70 12.29 -12.93 -0.16
C ALA A 70 10.87 -13.51 -0.35
N ASP A 71 10.69 -14.41 -1.33
CA ASP A 71 9.42 -15.08 -1.55
C ASP A 71 9.25 -16.25 -0.57
N ASN A 72 8.42 -16.02 0.46
CA ASN A 72 8.14 -16.99 1.51
C ASN A 72 7.04 -18.00 1.14
N GLN A 73 6.41 -17.89 -0.04
CA GLN A 73 5.63 -19.02 -0.55
C GLN A 73 6.61 -20.19 -0.77
N GLY A 74 6.23 -21.40 -0.32
CA GLY A 74 7.09 -22.58 -0.25
C GLY A 74 7.60 -23.09 -1.61
N ASP A 75 7.50 -24.39 -1.88
CA ASP A 75 7.87 -24.89 -3.20
C ASP A 75 6.91 -24.35 -4.27
N ILE A 76 7.39 -23.36 -5.02
CA ILE A 76 6.76 -22.87 -6.25
C ILE A 76 7.44 -23.57 -7.43
N THR A 77 6.69 -24.44 -8.09
CA THR A 77 7.07 -25.07 -9.36
C THR A 77 6.38 -24.31 -10.49
N ALA A 78 6.94 -24.30 -11.69
CA ALA A 78 6.36 -23.60 -12.85
C ALA A 78 4.87 -23.91 -13.06
N GLU A 79 4.46 -25.15 -12.77
CA GLU A 79 3.08 -25.66 -12.92
C GLU A 79 2.10 -25.10 -11.89
N LYS A 80 2.61 -24.48 -10.82
CA LYS A 80 1.87 -23.92 -9.70
C LYS A 80 2.18 -22.43 -9.56
N THR A 81 2.09 -21.70 -10.67
CA THR A 81 2.08 -20.23 -10.66
C THR A 81 0.61 -19.79 -10.77
N ILE A 82 0.17 -18.96 -9.80
CA ILE A 82 -1.21 -18.43 -9.73
C ILE A 82 -1.53 -17.43 -10.83
#